data_AF-A0A3G3DYY8-F1
#
_entry.id   AF-A0A3G3DYY8-F1
#
_cell.length_a   1.000
_cell.length_b   1.000
_cell.length_c   1.000
_cell.angle_alpha   90.00
_cell.angle_beta   90.00
_cell.angle_gamma   90.00
#
_symmetry.space_group_name_H-M   'P 1'
#
loop_
_entity.id
_entity.type
_entity.pdbx_description
1 polymer ?
#
loop_
_entity_poly.entity_id
_entity_poly.type
_entity_poly.pdbx_seq_one_letter_code
_entity_poly.pdbx_strand_id
1 'polypeptide(L)'
;MNLDLRSEEHKMNKYILKVKSLYLVNETVSVGLGVYSSQMPSLLLFSMEIEMERKGDASLSAYEMEAIEKAASLICDIAEKLEAAA
;
A
#
# COMPACT_ATOMS: atom_id res chain seq x y z
N MET A 1 3.96 4.24 -23.12
CA MET A 1 4.85 3.11 -22.81
C MET A 1 4.07 2.23 -21.86
N ASN A 2 3.64 1.03 -22.31
CA ASN A 2 2.92 0.08 -21.45
C ASN A 2 3.93 -0.50 -20.46
N LEU A 3 4.01 0.12 -19.30
CA LEU A 3 4.70 -0.41 -18.15
C LEU A 3 3.84 -1.55 -17.62
N ASP A 4 4.13 -2.76 -18.09
CA ASP A 4 3.77 -4.01 -17.40
C ASP A 4 4.61 -4.05 -16.11
N LEU A 5 4.27 -3.15 -15.19
CA LEU A 5 4.88 -3.06 -13.87
C LEU A 5 4.30 -4.21 -13.08
N ARG A 6 5.13 -5.21 -12.78
CA ARG A 6 4.91 -6.06 -11.61
C ARG A 6 4.87 -5.14 -10.39
N SER A 7 3.69 -4.64 -10.07
CA SER A 7 3.42 -3.92 -8.84
C SER A 7 3.36 -4.93 -7.71
N GLU A 8 4.09 -4.70 -6.63
CA GLU A 8 3.97 -5.53 -5.42
C GLU A 8 2.51 -5.61 -4.98
N GLU A 9 2.07 -6.81 -4.61
CA GLU A 9 0.76 -7.06 -4.07
C GLU A 9 0.86 -7.91 -2.80
N HIS A 10 0.00 -7.60 -1.83
CA HIS A 10 -0.06 -8.31 -0.58
C HIS A 10 -1.49 -8.66 -0.22
N LYS A 11 -1.74 -9.94 0.06
CA LYS A 11 -3.07 -10.45 0.36
C LYS A 11 -3.27 -10.55 1.86
N MET A 12 -4.28 -9.85 2.39
CA MET A 12 -4.65 -9.84 3.80
C MET A 12 -6.11 -10.31 3.95
N ASN A 13 -6.33 -11.59 4.21
CA ASN A 13 -7.67 -12.18 4.42
C ASN A 13 -8.69 -11.76 3.33
N LYS A 14 -9.62 -10.86 3.67
CA LYS A 14 -10.70 -10.35 2.82
C LYS A 14 -10.25 -9.24 1.86
N TYR A 15 -8.98 -8.83 1.93
CA TYR A 15 -8.45 -7.68 1.20
C TYR A 15 -7.17 -8.02 0.43
N ILE A 16 -6.90 -7.24 -0.62
CA ILE A 16 -5.65 -7.27 -1.39
C ILE A 16 -5.14 -5.83 -1.49
N LEU A 17 -3.92 -5.59 -1.04
CA LEU A 17 -3.23 -4.32 -1.22
C LEU A 17 -2.40 -4.40 -2.50
N LYS A 18 -2.50 -3.39 -3.36
CA LYS A 18 -1.73 -3.29 -4.61
C LYS A 18 -1.11 -1.92 -4.76
N VAL A 19 0.16 -1.87 -5.12
CA VAL A 19 0.81 -0.61 -5.54
C VAL A 19 0.20 -0.14 -6.86
N LYS A 20 -0.10 1.16 -6.94
CA LYS A 20 -0.64 1.83 -8.13
C LYS A 20 0.31 2.85 -8.70
N SER A 21 1.09 3.47 -7.84
CA SER A 21 2.06 4.48 -8.24
C SER A 21 3.12 4.64 -7.18
N LEU A 22 4.31 5.05 -7.62
CA LEU A 22 5.39 5.44 -6.75
C LEU A 22 6.03 6.69 -7.34
N TYR A 23 6.19 7.72 -6.52
CA TYR A 23 6.79 8.99 -6.88
C TYR A 23 7.89 9.34 -5.90
N LEU A 24 9.02 9.82 -6.43
CA LEU A 24 10.14 10.33 -5.63
C LEU A 24 10.08 11.86 -5.68
N VAL A 25 9.90 12.50 -4.53
CA VAL A 25 9.85 13.97 -4.42
C VAL A 25 10.84 14.40 -3.35
N ASN A 26 11.98 14.96 -3.78
CA ASN A 26 13.09 15.37 -2.90
C ASN A 26 13.54 14.22 -1.97
N GLU A 27 13.36 14.41 -0.66
CA GLU A 27 13.70 13.49 0.42
C GLU A 27 12.53 12.58 0.82
N THR A 28 11.43 12.60 0.06
CA THR A 28 10.24 11.81 0.32
C THR A 28 9.95 10.86 -0.84
N VAL A 29 9.45 9.68 -0.51
CA VAL A 29 8.85 8.73 -1.43
C VAL A 29 7.36 8.65 -1.10
N SER A 30 6.52 8.89 -2.10
CA SER A 30 5.08 8.66 -2.00
C SER A 30 4.70 7.41 -2.78
N VAL A 31 3.98 6.50 -2.13
CA VAL A 31 3.45 5.28 -2.75
C VAL A 31 1.92 5.32 -2.67
N GLY A 32 1.28 5.31 -3.83
CA GLY A 32 -0.16 5.17 -3.97
C GLY A 32 -0.55 3.69 -3.92
N LEU A 33 -1.43 3.33 -2.98
CA LEU A 33 -1.95 1.99 -2.78
C LEU A 33 -3.46 1.93 -3.07
N GLY A 34 -3.89 0.84 -3.68
CA GLY A 34 -5.31 0.47 -3.74
C GLY A 34 -5.59 -0.73 -2.85
N VAL A 35 -6.68 -0.66 -2.09
CA VAL A 35 -7.20 -1.76 -1.28
C VAL A 35 -8.40 -2.37 -1.99
N TYR A 36 -8.29 -3.64 -2.35
CA TYR A 36 -9.26 -4.38 -3.14
C TYR A 36 -9.94 -5.47 -2.31
N SER A 37 -11.14 -5.87 -2.72
CA SER A 37 -11.79 -7.06 -2.16
C SER A 37 -11.08 -8.34 -2.64
N SER A 38 -10.77 -9.28 -1.74
CA SER A 38 -10.20 -10.58 -2.14
C SER A 38 -11.24 -11.51 -2.78
N GLN A 39 -12.53 -11.28 -2.52
CA GLN A 39 -13.64 -12.00 -3.17
C GLN A 39 -13.90 -11.49 -4.60
N MET A 40 -13.63 -10.21 -4.85
CA MET A 40 -13.73 -9.59 -6.17
C MET A 40 -12.48 -8.72 -6.41
N PRO A 41 -11.36 -9.30 -6.87
CA PRO A 41 -10.05 -8.61 -6.97
C PRO A 41 -10.00 -7.36 -7.86
N SER A 42 -11.04 -7.13 -8.68
CA SER A 42 -11.21 -5.91 -9.49
C SER A 42 -11.94 -4.78 -8.76
N LEU A 43 -12.63 -5.08 -7.65
CA LEU A 43 -13.36 -4.09 -6.86
C LEU A 43 -12.41 -3.35 -5.92
N LEU A 44 -12.09 -2.10 -6.28
CA LEU A 44 -11.39 -1.16 -5.41
C LEU A 44 -12.35 -0.70 -4.30
N LEU A 45 -11.98 -0.93 -3.05
CA LEU A 45 -12.75 -0.49 -1.89
C LEU A 45 -12.39 0.95 -1.53
N PHE A 46 -11.09 1.25 -1.46
CA PHE A 46 -10.56 2.59 -1.27
C PHE A 46 -9.09 2.66 -1.71
N SER A 47 -8.59 3.88 -1.86
CA SER A 47 -7.18 4.17 -2.14
C SER A 47 -6.57 4.96 -1.00
N MET A 48 -5.26 4.81 -0.81
CA MET A 48 -4.50 5.57 0.17
C MET A 48 -3.11 5.88 -0.36
N GLU A 49 -2.51 6.93 0.20
CA GLU A 49 -1.15 7.36 -0.10
C GLU A 49 -0.29 7.17 1.15
N ILE A 50 0.87 6.54 0.98
CA ILE A 50 1.83 6.33 2.06
C ILE A 50 3.10 7.12 1.72
N GLU A 51 3.40 8.08 2.58
CA GLU A 51 4.65 8.85 2.51
C GLU A 51 5.72 8.22 3.42
N MET A 52 6.96 8.25 2.94
CA MET A 52 8.12 7.80 3.70
C MET A 52 9.38 8.56 3.32
N GLU A 53 10.35 8.58 4.22
CA GLU A 53 11.65 9.18 3.95
C GLU A 53 12.41 8.38 2.89
N ARG A 54 13.08 9.12 2.00
CA ARG A 54 13.93 8.56 0.97
C ARG A 54 15.24 8.08 1.60
N LYS A 55 15.48 6.78 1.48
CA LYS A 55 16.71 6.07 1.82
C LYS A 55 17.61 6.02 0.59
N GLY A 56 18.82 6.58 0.68
CA GLY A 56 19.72 6.81 -0.47
C GLY A 56 19.94 5.59 -1.38
N ASP A 57 20.05 4.40 -0.79
CA ASP A 57 20.40 3.17 -1.51
C ASP A 57 19.24 2.17 -1.63
N ALA A 58 18.01 2.55 -1.24
CA ALA A 58 16.86 1.64 -1.30
C ALA A 58 16.30 1.50 -2.72
N SER A 59 15.92 0.27 -3.08
CA SER A 59 15.26 -0.02 -4.35
C SER A 59 13.79 0.43 -4.34
N LEU A 60 13.20 0.58 -5.53
CA LEU A 60 11.76 0.88 -5.66
C LEU A 60 10.89 -0.17 -4.96
N SER A 61 11.19 -1.46 -5.16
CA SER A 61 10.49 -2.58 -4.51
C SER A 61 10.59 -2.52 -2.98
N ALA A 62 11.70 -2.01 -2.42
CA ALA A 62 11.80 -1.83 -0.97
C ALA A 62 10.80 -0.77 -0.46
N TYR A 63 10.63 0.34 -1.18
CA TYR A 63 9.61 1.34 -0.83
C TYR A 63 8.18 0.82 -1.03
N GLU A 64 7.95 0.06 -2.10
CA GLU A 64 6.65 -0.59 -2.36
C GLU A 64 6.26 -1.53 -1.22
N MET A 65 7.19 -2.38 -0.77
CA MET A 65 6.97 -3.28 0.36
C MET A 65 6.77 -2.52 1.67
N GLU A 66 7.62 -1.53 1.96
CA GLU A 66 7.48 -0.70 3.16
C GLU A 66 6.13 0.03 3.19
N ALA A 67 5.64 0.49 2.04
CA ALA A 67 4.32 1.12 1.93
C ALA A 67 3.21 0.14 2.25
N ILE A 68 3.28 -1.07 1.70
CA ILE A 68 2.32 -2.15 1.95
C ILE A 68 2.30 -2.49 3.44
N GLU A 69 3.46 -2.67 4.07
CA GLU A 69 3.57 -3.01 5.50
C GLU A 69 2.98 -1.90 6.40
N LYS A 70 3.32 -0.63 6.10
CA LYS A 70 2.75 0.53 6.81
C LYS A 70 1.24 0.62 6.66
N ALA A 71 0.73 0.44 5.44
CA ALA A 71 -0.71 0.45 5.18
C ALA A 71 -1.43 -0.70 5.89
N ALA A 72 -0.86 -1.91 5.86
CA ALA A 72 -1.38 -3.06 6.57
C ALA A 72 -1.48 -2.80 8.08
N SER A 73 -0.42 -2.26 8.68
CA SER A 73 -0.40 -1.91 10.11
C SER A 73 -1.47 -0.87 10.45
N LEU A 74 -1.57 0.21 9.66
CA LEU A 74 -2.58 1.26 9.88
C LEU A 74 -4.01 0.72 9.81
N ILE A 75 -4.29 -0.17 8.86
CA ILE A 75 -5.62 -0.80 8.72
C ILE A 75 -5.92 -1.68 9.94
N CYS A 76 -4.95 -2.47 10.40
CA CYS A 76 -5.10 -3.28 11.61
C CYS A 76 -5.35 -2.41 12.85
N ASP A 77 -4.55 -1.35 13.06
CA ASP A 77 -4.71 -0.43 14.19
C ASP A 77 -6.09 0.24 14.22
N ILE A 78 -6.63 0.61 13.05
CA ILE A 78 -7.98 1.17 12.93
C ILE A 78 -9.03 0.10 13.27
N ALA A 79 -8.88 -1.11 12.74
CA ALA A 79 -9.81 -2.21 13.01
C ALA A 79 -9.86 -2.56 14.50
N GLU A 80 -8.71 -2.65 15.16
CA GLU A 80 -8.61 -2.92 16.60
C GLU A 80 -9.28 -1.80 17.43
N LYS A 81 -9.07 -0.53 17.06
CA LYS A 81 -9.71 0.61 17.74
C LYS A 81 -11.23 0.61 17.56
N LEU A 82 -11.73 0.21 16.40
CA LEU A 82 -13.16 0.11 16.13
C LEU A 82 -13.80 -1.05 16.91
N GLU A 83 -13.11 -2.19 16.99
CA GLU A 83 -13.57 -3.35 17.78
C GLU A 83 -13.60 -3.03 19.28
N ALA A 84 -12.60 -2.33 19.80
CA ALA A 84 -12.55 -1.93 21.21
C ALA A 84 -13.61 -0.87 21.59
N ALA A 85 -14.19 -0.17 20.61
CA ALA A 85 -15.21 0.86 20.82
C ALA A 85 -16.65 0.33 20.67
N ALA A 86 -16.83 -0.92 20.23
CA ALA A 86 -18.12 -1.59 20.01
C ALA A 86 -18.59 -2.36 21.26
#